data_AF-A0A7C6LXP2-F1
#
_entry.id   AF-A0A7C6LXP2-F1
#
_cell.length_a   1.000
_cell.length_b   1.000
_cell.length_c   1.000
_cell.angle_alpha   90.00
_cell.angle_beta   90.00
_cell.angle_gamma   90.00
#
_symmetry.space_group_name_H-M   'P 1'
#
loop_
_entity.id
_entity.type
_entity.pdbx_description
1 polymer ?
#
loop_
_entity_poly.entity_id
_entity_poly.type
_entity_poly.pdbx_seq_one_letter_code
_entity_poly.pdbx_strand_id
1 'polypeptide(L)'
;MSIILISENANIILKDFLRNTGHILCEVVKTDSVYDAVSSHPDIYLCKLDDELVISMEQLPLLEKLLTKYEIKYTPGSSTMGYKYPENIRYNAVQLGKHFIHNMKYTDPVLLKTAQEKGLIFIHVLIKVIQSAISSQ
;
A
#
# COMPACT_ATOMS: atom_id res chain seq x y z
N MET A 1 1.62 13.01 -17.21
CA MET A 1 0.76 13.17 -16.03
C MET A 1 0.66 11.82 -15.35
N SER A 2 1.19 11.68 -14.14
CA SER A 2 1.05 10.44 -13.35
C SER A 2 0.48 10.75 -11.98
N ILE A 3 -0.11 9.74 -11.34
CA ILE A 3 -0.71 9.85 -10.02
C ILE A 3 0.23 9.20 -9.02
N ILE A 4 0.49 9.90 -7.92
CA ILE A 4 1.42 9.47 -6.88
C ILE A 4 0.63 9.38 -5.57
N LEU A 5 0.59 8.19 -5.00
CA LEU A 5 0.11 7.96 -3.64
C LEU A 5 1.26 8.26 -2.68
N ILE A 6 1.04 9.18 -1.75
CA ILE A 6 2.09 9.70 -0.88
C ILE A 6 1.55 9.90 0.53
N SER A 7 2.37 9.69 1.56
CA SER A 7 1.97 10.00 2.93
C SER A 7 1.60 11.48 3.08
N GLU A 8 0.54 11.77 3.82
CA GLU A 8 0.19 13.16 4.19
C GLU A 8 1.32 13.86 4.97
N ASN A 9 2.13 13.08 5.69
CA ASN A 9 3.30 13.54 6.46
C ASN A 9 4.54 13.76 5.58
N ALA A 10 4.48 13.45 4.29
CA ALA A 10 5.59 13.75 3.39
C ALA A 10 5.87 15.26 3.35
N ASN A 11 7.16 15.60 3.32
CA ASN A 11 7.61 16.98 3.40
C ASN A 11 6.97 17.86 2.32
N ILE A 12 6.53 19.07 2.69
CA ILE A 12 5.85 19.99 1.78
C ILE A 12 6.69 20.34 0.55
N ILE A 13 8.02 20.46 0.68
CA ILE A 13 8.93 20.74 -0.44
C ILE A 13 8.87 19.62 -1.47
N LEU A 14 8.82 18.36 -1.02
CA LEU A 14 8.66 17.21 -1.92
C LEU A 14 7.28 17.22 -2.58
N LYS A 15 6.21 17.49 -1.81
CA LYS A 15 4.85 17.55 -2.36
C LYS A 15 4.72 18.66 -3.42
N ASP A 16 5.28 19.83 -3.17
CA ASP A 16 5.24 20.95 -4.10
C ASP A 16 6.09 20.69 -5.35
N PHE A 17 7.27 20.10 -5.19
CA PHE A 17 8.09 19.67 -6.32
C PHE A 17 7.32 18.72 -7.24
N LEU A 18 6.70 17.66 -6.69
CA LEU A 18 5.95 16.68 -7.48
C LEU A 18 4.72 17.30 -8.17
N ARG A 19 4.02 18.24 -7.52
CA ARG A 19 2.91 18.97 -8.15
C ARG A 19 3.41 19.83 -9.30
N ASN A 20 4.52 20.56 -9.10
CA ASN A 20 5.10 21.46 -10.10
C ASN A 20 5.66 20.72 -11.32
N THR A 21 6.05 19.45 -11.19
CA THR A 21 6.42 18.60 -12.34
C THR A 21 5.20 18.00 -13.07
N GLY A 22 3.98 18.39 -12.68
CA GLY A 22 2.75 17.94 -13.32
C GLY A 22 2.33 16.53 -12.90
N HIS A 23 2.59 16.14 -11.65
CA HIS A 23 1.98 14.95 -11.04
C HIS A 23 0.75 15.33 -10.21
N ILE A 24 -0.13 14.35 -10.07
CA ILE A 24 -1.31 14.44 -9.19
C ILE A 24 -0.95 13.70 -7.91
N LEU A 25 -1.09 14.36 -6.78
CA LEU A 25 -0.84 13.73 -5.48
C LEU A 25 -2.16 13.27 -4.87
N CYS A 26 -2.18 12.00 -4.45
CA CYS A 26 -3.23 11.42 -3.63
C CYS A 26 -2.61 11.13 -2.26
N GLU A 27 -2.97 11.94 -1.26
CA GLU A 27 -2.40 11.81 0.08
C GLU A 27 -3.07 10.64 0.83
N VAL A 28 -2.24 9.73 1.34
CA VAL A 28 -2.63 8.68 2.27
C VAL A 28 -2.65 9.28 3.66
N VAL A 29 -3.83 9.25 4.26
CA VAL A 29 -4.13 9.88 5.54
C VAL A 29 -3.75 8.94 6.66
N LYS A 30 -3.25 9.48 7.77
CA LYS A 30 -2.94 8.70 8.96
C LYS A 30 -4.19 8.00 9.50
N THR A 31 -4.04 6.74 9.91
CA THR A 31 -5.05 5.98 10.66
C THR A 31 -4.46 5.42 11.95
N ASP A 32 -5.30 5.07 12.92
CA ASP A 32 -4.86 4.44 14.18
C ASP A 32 -4.76 2.89 14.09
N SER A 33 -4.91 2.33 12.88
CA SER A 33 -4.92 0.87 12.67
C SER A 33 -3.53 0.24 12.74
N VAL A 34 -2.47 1.03 12.56
CA VAL A 34 -1.06 0.62 12.69
C VAL A 34 -0.28 1.64 13.52
N TYR A 35 0.97 1.35 13.85
CA TYR A 35 1.81 2.25 14.63
C TYR A 35 2.13 3.56 13.87
N ASP A 36 2.29 4.63 14.65
CA ASP A 36 2.31 6.02 14.17
C ASP A 36 3.30 6.26 13.01
N ALA A 37 4.52 5.72 13.14
CA ALA A 37 5.59 5.96 12.18
C ALA A 37 5.29 5.45 10.75
N VAL A 38 4.34 4.53 10.58
CA VAL A 38 3.91 4.03 9.25
C VAL A 38 2.42 4.23 8.98
N SER A 39 1.75 4.97 9.87
CA SER A 39 0.29 5.12 9.89
C SER A 39 -0.29 5.85 8.68
N SER A 40 0.53 6.52 7.88
CA SER A 40 0.16 7.16 6.62
C SER A 40 0.98 6.65 5.43
N HIS A 41 1.70 5.53 5.59
CA HIS A 41 2.55 5.01 4.53
C HIS A 41 1.72 4.29 3.44
N PRO A 42 1.86 4.68 2.16
CA PRO A 42 1.10 4.04 1.08
C PRO A 42 1.32 2.53 0.96
N ASP A 43 2.54 2.04 1.13
CA ASP A 43 2.87 0.62 1.01
C ASP A 43 2.35 -0.25 2.17
N ILE A 44 1.78 0.36 3.21
CA ILE A 44 1.11 -0.34 4.31
C ILE A 44 -0.35 -0.64 3.99
N TYR A 45 -1.04 0.27 3.31
CA TYR A 45 -2.47 0.17 3.04
C TYR A 45 -2.81 -0.28 1.61
N LEU A 46 -1.85 -0.22 0.70
CA LEU A 46 -2.12 -0.42 -0.72
C LEU A 46 -0.98 -1.16 -1.41
N CYS A 47 -1.36 -2.03 -2.35
CA CYS A 47 -0.44 -2.72 -3.25
C CYS A 47 -0.90 -2.56 -4.69
N LYS A 48 0.02 -2.17 -5.59
CA LYS A 48 -0.25 -2.08 -7.02
C LYS A 48 0.14 -3.38 -7.71
N LEU A 49 -0.80 -3.99 -8.40
CA LEU A 49 -0.60 -5.15 -9.27
C LEU A 49 -0.97 -4.81 -10.71
N ASP A 50 0.02 -4.79 -11.61
CA ASP A 50 -0.09 -4.27 -12.97
C ASP A 50 -0.73 -2.87 -13.01
N ASP A 51 -1.97 -2.78 -13.50
CA ASP A 51 -2.79 -1.57 -13.68
C ASP A 51 -3.80 -1.34 -12.54
N GLU A 52 -3.78 -2.17 -11.50
CA GLU A 52 -4.82 -2.23 -10.47
C GLU A 52 -4.26 -2.05 -9.06
N LEU A 53 -4.95 -1.27 -8.22
CA LEU A 53 -4.63 -1.13 -6.81
C LEU A 53 -5.50 -2.06 -5.97
N VAL A 54 -4.92 -2.80 -5.04
CA VAL A 54 -5.65 -3.41 -3.93
C VAL A 54 -5.46 -2.53 -2.71
N ILE A 55 -6.57 -2.07 -2.12
CA ILE A 55 -6.59 -0.99 -1.12
C ILE A 55 -7.29 -1.48 0.16
N SER A 56 -6.69 -1.22 1.32
CA SER A 56 -7.30 -1.56 2.61
C SER A 56 -8.61 -0.81 2.84
N MET A 57 -9.50 -1.40 3.65
CA MET A 57 -10.81 -0.82 3.95
C MET A 57 -10.73 0.49 4.75
N GLU A 58 -9.65 0.67 5.50
CA GLU A 58 -9.39 1.87 6.29
C GLU A 58 -9.08 3.08 5.39
N GLN A 59 -8.34 2.86 4.30
CA GLN A 59 -7.91 3.93 3.41
C GLN A 59 -8.87 4.18 2.25
N LEU A 60 -9.65 3.17 1.85
CA LEU A 60 -10.53 3.25 0.70
C LEU A 60 -11.52 4.43 0.75
N PRO A 61 -12.31 4.65 1.83
CA PRO A 61 -13.25 5.78 1.88
C PRO A 61 -12.59 7.16 1.75
N LEU A 62 -11.31 7.26 2.14
CA LEU A 62 -10.53 8.49 2.10
C LEU A 62 -9.99 8.79 0.70
N LEU A 63 -9.75 7.75 -0.11
CA LEU A 63 -9.21 7.86 -1.47
C LEU A 63 -10.26 7.75 -2.58
N GLU A 64 -11.42 7.14 -2.30
CA GLU A 64 -12.43 6.76 -3.31
C GLU A 64 -12.78 7.90 -4.28
N LYS A 65 -13.04 9.10 -3.76
CA LYS A 65 -13.34 10.28 -4.58
C LYS A 65 -12.24 10.58 -5.61
N LEU A 66 -10.97 10.46 -5.21
CA LEU A 66 -9.83 10.70 -6.10
C LEU A 66 -9.66 9.53 -7.09
N LEU A 67 -9.80 8.29 -6.61
CA LEU A 67 -9.71 7.09 -7.44
C LEU A 67 -10.73 7.13 -8.57
N THR A 68 -12.00 7.45 -8.26
CA THR A 68 -13.07 7.59 -9.26
C THR A 68 -12.82 8.77 -10.20
N LYS A 69 -12.41 9.93 -9.68
CA LYS A 69 -12.14 11.13 -10.48
C LYS A 69 -11.08 10.88 -11.56
N TYR A 70 -10.08 10.07 -11.26
CA TYR A 70 -8.97 9.78 -12.15
C TYR A 70 -9.03 8.39 -12.78
N GLU A 71 -10.18 7.72 -12.69
CA GLU A 71 -10.44 6.41 -13.31
C GLU A 71 -9.37 5.35 -12.95
N ILE A 72 -8.86 5.41 -11.71
CA ILE A 72 -7.90 4.43 -11.21
C ILE A 72 -8.66 3.13 -10.94
N LYS A 73 -8.21 2.03 -11.54
CA LYS A 73 -8.74 0.70 -11.25
C LYS A 73 -8.30 0.26 -9.85
N TYR A 74 -9.25 -0.11 -9.01
CA TYR A 74 -8.97 -0.62 -7.68
C TYR A 74 -9.92 -1.75 -7.27
N THR A 75 -9.47 -2.55 -6.31
CA THR A 75 -10.24 -3.59 -5.64
C THR A 75 -10.12 -3.40 -4.12
N PRO A 76 -11.23 -3.39 -3.36
CA PRO A 76 -11.19 -3.35 -1.90
C PRO A 76 -10.58 -4.63 -1.32
N GLY A 77 -9.61 -4.49 -0.44
CA GLY A 77 -9.06 -5.58 0.35
C GLY A 77 -10.06 -6.07 1.41
N SER A 78 -9.72 -7.17 2.09
CA SER A 78 -10.62 -7.81 3.08
C SER A 78 -10.04 -7.91 4.49
N SER A 79 -8.73 -7.74 4.64
CA SER A 79 -8.04 -7.89 5.92
C SER A 79 -8.24 -6.66 6.76
N THR A 80 -8.52 -6.88 8.04
CA THR A 80 -8.36 -5.84 9.06
C THR A 80 -6.87 -5.62 9.30
N MET A 81 -6.45 -4.36 9.27
CA MET A 81 -5.09 -3.98 9.65
C MET A 81 -4.89 -4.18 11.16
N GLY A 82 -3.67 -4.52 11.56
CA GLY A 82 -3.32 -4.68 12.97
C GLY A 82 -2.05 -3.95 13.34
N TYR A 83 -1.94 -3.57 14.61
CA TYR A 83 -0.85 -2.71 15.09
C TYR A 83 0.52 -3.40 15.06
N LYS A 84 0.56 -4.70 15.31
CA LYS A 84 1.80 -5.48 15.48
C LYS A 84 2.13 -6.27 14.23
N TYR A 85 3.42 -6.50 14.01
CA TYR A 85 3.86 -7.50 13.04
C TYR A 85 3.30 -8.89 13.41
N PRO A 86 2.79 -9.68 12.43
CA PRO A 86 2.73 -9.43 10.99
C PRO A 86 1.41 -8.83 10.47
N GLU A 87 0.54 -8.37 11.35
CA GLU A 87 -0.80 -7.86 10.97
C GLU A 87 -0.75 -6.49 10.28
N ASN A 88 0.36 -5.75 10.43
CA ASN A 88 0.58 -4.44 9.82
C ASN A 88 1.15 -4.49 8.39
N ILE A 89 1.47 -5.68 7.85
CA ILE A 89 2.12 -5.83 6.54
C ILE A 89 1.21 -6.44 5.46
N ARG A 90 -0.10 -6.55 5.69
CA ARG A 90 -1.04 -7.28 4.80
C ARG A 90 -0.94 -6.90 3.32
N TYR A 91 -0.68 -5.61 3.05
CA TYR A 91 -0.56 -5.05 1.71
C TYR A 91 0.88 -4.70 1.33
N ASN A 92 1.87 -4.92 2.21
CA ASN A 92 3.29 -4.62 1.98
C ASN A 92 3.96 -5.69 1.11
N ALA A 93 3.31 -6.01 -0.01
CA ALA A 93 3.80 -6.89 -1.05
C ALA A 93 4.32 -6.05 -2.21
N VAL A 94 5.19 -6.64 -3.02
CA VAL A 94 5.71 -5.98 -4.22
C VAL A 94 5.56 -6.90 -5.43
N GLN A 95 5.13 -6.31 -6.55
CA GLN A 95 5.24 -6.94 -7.86
C GLN A 95 6.52 -6.46 -8.56
N LEU A 96 7.38 -7.39 -8.98
CA LEU A 96 8.55 -7.13 -9.80
C LEU A 96 8.45 -7.90 -11.12
N GLY A 97 8.05 -7.21 -12.18
CA GLY A 97 7.72 -7.85 -13.46
C GLY A 97 6.59 -8.86 -13.25
N LYS A 98 6.87 -10.14 -13.50
CA LYS A 98 5.89 -11.22 -13.31
C LYS A 98 5.89 -11.82 -11.90
N HIS A 99 6.76 -11.36 -11.01
CA HIS A 99 6.93 -11.95 -9.69
C HIS A 99 6.16 -11.17 -8.63
N PHE A 100 5.41 -11.88 -7.79
CA PHE A 100 4.75 -11.34 -6.60
C PHE A 100 5.51 -11.80 -5.36
N ILE A 101 6.06 -10.86 -4.61
CA ILE A 101 6.95 -11.13 -3.47
C ILE A 101 6.27 -10.68 -2.18
N HIS A 102 5.96 -11.64 -1.31
CA HIS A 102 5.46 -11.38 0.03
C HIS A 102 5.50 -12.64 0.90
N ASN A 103 5.08 -12.54 2.15
CA ASN A 103 4.74 -13.72 2.93
C ASN A 103 3.27 -14.11 2.68
N MET A 104 3.04 -15.18 1.92
CA MET A 104 1.68 -15.61 1.52
C MET A 104 0.74 -15.98 2.69
N LYS A 105 1.28 -16.25 3.88
CA LYS A 105 0.48 -16.47 5.10
C LYS A 105 -0.10 -15.16 5.63
N TYR A 106 0.57 -14.05 5.35
CA TYR A 106 0.24 -12.73 5.87
C TYR A 106 -0.31 -11.77 4.82
N THR A 107 -0.24 -12.10 3.52
CA THR A 107 -0.92 -11.34 2.46
C THR A 107 -2.41 -11.21 2.73
N ASP A 108 -2.98 -10.05 2.40
CA ASP A 108 -4.43 -9.93 2.29
C ASP A 108 -5.02 -10.96 1.30
N PRO A 109 -6.13 -11.64 1.63
CA PRO A 109 -6.72 -12.65 0.76
C PRO A 109 -7.15 -12.14 -0.63
N VAL A 110 -7.67 -10.91 -0.70
CA VAL A 110 -8.06 -10.31 -1.98
C VAL A 110 -6.82 -9.99 -2.79
N LEU A 111 -5.79 -9.41 -2.18
CA LEU A 111 -4.50 -9.16 -2.84
C LEU A 111 -3.87 -10.45 -3.39
N LEU A 112 -3.89 -11.53 -2.60
CA LEU A 112 -3.38 -12.82 -3.03
C LEU A 112 -4.17 -13.37 -4.22
N LYS A 113 -5.50 -13.29 -4.18
CA LYS A 113 -6.38 -13.70 -5.27
C LYS A 113 -6.15 -12.87 -6.54
N THR A 114 -6.05 -11.54 -6.42
CA THR A 114 -5.77 -10.65 -7.55
C THR A 114 -4.42 -10.99 -8.22
N ALA A 115 -3.39 -11.31 -7.42
CA ALA A 115 -2.10 -11.77 -7.95
C ALA A 115 -2.21 -13.11 -8.70
N GLN A 116 -3.06 -14.04 -8.21
CA GLN A 116 -3.32 -15.32 -8.87
C GLN A 116 -4.05 -15.13 -10.20
N GLU A 117 -5.08 -14.30 -10.22
CA GLU A 117 -5.87 -14.00 -11.43
C GLU A 117 -5.04 -13.31 -12.53
N LYS A 118 -4.06 -12.50 -12.13
CA LYS A 118 -3.07 -11.89 -13.05
C LYS A 118 -1.96 -12.87 -13.49
N GLY A 119 -1.94 -14.10 -12.97
CA GLY A 119 -0.96 -15.12 -13.34
C GLY A 119 0.47 -14.81 -12.86
N LEU A 120 0.62 -14.09 -11.74
CA LEU A 120 1.92 -13.75 -11.18
C LEU A 120 2.61 -14.99 -10.56
N ILE A 121 3.94 -15.00 -10.60
CA ILE A 121 4.79 -16.03 -10.01
C ILE A 121 5.06 -15.67 -8.56
N PHE A 122 4.62 -16.53 -7.64
CA PHE A 122 4.74 -16.30 -6.20
C PHE A 122 6.16 -16.59 -5.70
N ILE A 123 6.79 -15.59 -5.09
CA ILE A 123 8.02 -15.73 -4.32
C ILE A 123 7.67 -15.54 -2.85
N HIS A 124 7.55 -16.66 -2.12
CA HIS A 124 7.30 -16.63 -0.68
C HIS A 124 8.57 -16.26 0.08
N VAL A 125 8.50 -15.25 0.95
CA VAL A 125 9.62 -14.81 1.79
C VAL A 125 9.26 -14.77 3.28
N LEU A 126 10.23 -15.09 4.14
CA LEU A 126 10.10 -14.92 5.59
C LEU A 126 10.53 -13.50 5.97
N ILE A 127 9.58 -12.65 6.32
CA ILE A 127 9.84 -11.24 6.70
C ILE A 127 10.19 -11.18 8.19
N LYS A 128 11.32 -11.77 8.61
CA LYS A 128 11.69 -11.78 10.04
C LYS A 128 12.53 -10.58 10.50
N VAL A 129 13.08 -9.78 9.58
CA VAL A 129 14.26 -8.94 9.90
C VAL A 129 14.09 -7.43 9.60
N ILE A 130 13.04 -6.99 8.90
CA ILE A 130 13.04 -5.59 8.39
C ILE A 130 12.39 -4.58 9.36
N GLN A 131 11.54 -5.01 10.30
CA GLN A 131 10.89 -4.07 11.25
C GLN A 131 11.58 -3.93 12.63
N SER A 132 12.51 -4.82 12.99
CA SER A 132 13.14 -4.82 14.33
C SER A 132 14.15 -3.68 14.56
N ALA A 133 14.39 -2.81 13.58
CA ALA A 133 15.29 -1.66 13.71
C ALA A 133 14.61 -0.38 14.25
N ILE A 134 13.29 -0.38 14.45
CA ILE A 134 12.54 0.84 14.83
C ILE A 134 12.09 0.80 16.31
N SER A 135 12.27 -0.31 17.02
CA SER A 135 11.82 -0.48 18.42
C SER A 135 12.86 -0.16 19.49
N SER A 136 13.98 0.47 19.13
CA SER A 136 15.07 0.80 20.06
C SER A 136 15.41 2.30 20.07
N GLN A 137 14.40 3.15 20.17
CA GLN A 137 14.52 4.54 20.62
C GLN A 137 13.46 4.85 21.67
#